data_AF-Q0RPW7-F1
#
_entry.id   AF-Q0RPW7-F1
#
_cell.length_a   1.000
_cell.length_b   1.000
_cell.length_c   1.000
_cell.angle_alpha   90.00
_cell.angle_beta   90.00
_cell.angle_gamma   90.00
#
_symmetry.space_group_name_H-M   'P 1'
#
loop_
_entity.id
_entity.type
_entity.pdbx_description
1 polymer ?
#
loop_
_entity_poly.entity_id
_entity_poly.type
_entity_poly.pdbx_seq_one_letter_code
_entity_poly.pdbx_strand_id
1 'polypeptide(L)'
;MAWIQERANHVRVMWREGGRGSTPEYEKFASRTEAEVYKTLVEAAGNRRPTPVVEDGRPPRPIAGLPCTVETWATYWLSGLSGVRGRTAKDYERDLRNHVLPLLGGLELTAVSSTDVGQWVKGLQERGLAPKTIRNQHGLLSVLFQAAVDHEPQAMRPGNPCARTRLPEASGEEMHFLTPAELERLLAALPPHYRPLVTTLALTGLRWGEATGLTARNVDLLGTPGTTAVRQSLQRQADGSLQLGPPKTRTSRRTVTLPAKLVDVLIPVWSGKEGDEMVFTTQRGSLVRHSHFYNRVWRPAVLRAGLVPGLRIHDLRHTHAAWLISAGRPLPSIQRRLGHRSITTTIDRYGHLLPEVDRGDLDALQAAFITGDADAAEVTNAAEAMGATGVTSAADAGRDEKLSA
;
A
#
# COMPACT_ATOMS: atom_id res chain seq x y z
N MET A 1 7.67 51.51 16.17
CA MET A 1 8.92 50.76 15.99
C MET A 1 8.92 49.60 16.94
N ALA A 2 9.21 48.40 16.44
CA ALA A 2 9.39 47.20 17.25
C ALA A 2 10.88 47.02 17.62
N TRP A 3 11.16 46.42 18.77
CA TRP A 3 12.54 46.14 19.20
C TRP A 3 12.60 44.87 20.05
N ILE A 4 13.77 44.28 20.14
CA ILE A 4 14.01 43.08 20.93
C ILE A 4 14.55 43.46 22.31
N GLN A 5 14.06 42.77 23.33
CA GLN A 5 14.57 42.85 24.69
C GLN A 5 14.92 41.44 25.18
N GLU A 6 16.21 41.22 25.44
CA GLU A 6 16.69 39.96 26.02
C GLU A 6 16.43 39.91 27.53
N ARG A 7 16.03 38.74 28.03
CA ARG A 7 15.86 38.42 29.45
C ARG A 7 16.53 37.08 29.74
N ALA A 8 16.81 36.82 31.02
CA ALA A 8 17.56 35.63 31.45
C ALA A 8 17.03 34.29 30.92
N ASN A 9 15.71 34.15 30.71
CA ASN A 9 15.08 32.86 30.34
C ASN A 9 14.26 32.91 29.04
N HIS A 10 14.17 34.07 28.37
CA HIS A 10 13.37 34.25 27.16
C HIS A 10 13.73 35.55 26.45
N VAL A 11 13.33 35.68 25.18
CA VAL A 11 13.47 36.90 24.40
C VAL A 11 12.10 37.55 24.24
N ARG A 12 12.00 38.88 24.36
CA ARG A 12 10.75 39.62 24.09
C ARG A 12 10.87 40.43 22.83
N VAL A 13 9.84 40.40 21.99
CA VAL A 13 9.63 41.43 20.97
C VAL A 13 8.66 42.44 21.54
N MET A 14 9.03 43.71 21.51
CA MET A 14 8.25 44.83 22.03
C MET A 14 7.83 45.73 20.87
N TRP A 15 6.63 46.31 20.90
CA TRP A 15 6.19 47.31 19.92
C TRP A 15 5.19 48.31 20.50
N ARG A 16 4.80 49.31 19.72
CA ARG A 16 3.87 50.38 20.11
C ARG A 16 2.89 50.66 18.97
N GLU A 17 1.61 50.38 19.20
CA GLU A 17 0.56 50.60 18.19
C GLU A 17 0.21 52.08 18.02
N GLY A 18 0.27 52.87 19.11
CA GLY A 18 -0.11 54.29 19.12
C GLY A 18 1.06 55.28 19.00
N GLY A 19 2.25 54.84 18.54
CA GLY A 19 3.42 55.72 18.39
C GLY A 19 4.15 56.08 19.69
N ARG A 20 5.03 57.11 19.64
CA ARG A 20 5.87 57.53 20.78
C ARG A 20 4.97 58.09 21.91
N GLY A 21 4.89 57.36 23.03
CA GLY A 21 4.08 57.72 24.20
C GLY A 21 3.08 56.63 24.62
N SER A 22 2.68 55.74 23.69
CA SER A 22 1.76 54.63 23.97
C SER A 22 2.41 53.49 24.76
N THR A 23 1.65 52.78 25.60
CA THR A 23 2.14 51.63 26.35
C THR A 23 2.71 50.57 25.42
N PRO A 24 3.94 50.09 25.63
CA PRO A 24 4.53 49.09 24.76
C PRO A 24 3.92 47.70 25.01
N GLU A 25 3.48 47.07 23.93
CA GLU A 25 3.05 45.67 23.91
C GLU A 25 4.23 44.74 23.69
N TYR A 26 4.06 43.45 24.03
CA TYR A 26 5.12 42.48 23.86
C TYR A 26 4.63 41.04 23.69
N GLU A 27 5.49 40.22 23.07
CA GLU A 27 5.33 38.77 22.94
C GLU A 27 6.65 38.07 23.34
N LYS A 28 6.58 36.86 23.91
CA LYS A 28 7.74 36.12 24.43
C LYS A 28 8.13 34.97 23.51
N PHE A 29 9.42 34.74 23.35
CA PHE A 29 9.99 33.70 22.50
C PHE A 29 11.08 32.92 23.25
N ALA A 30 11.23 31.65 22.90
CA ALA A 30 12.24 30.78 23.49
C ALA A 30 13.62 31.03 22.88
N SER A 31 13.67 31.45 21.61
CA SER A 31 14.90 31.75 20.89
C SER A 31 14.94 33.18 20.34
N ARG A 32 16.14 33.72 20.19
CA ARG A 32 16.36 35.02 19.54
C ARG A 32 15.93 35.02 18.08
N THR A 33 16.12 33.90 17.38
CA THR A 33 15.71 33.71 15.98
C THR A 33 14.19 33.85 15.82
N GLU A 34 13.40 33.22 16.70
CA GLU A 34 11.93 33.38 16.71
C GLU A 34 11.51 34.84 16.97
N ALA A 35 12.20 35.52 17.88
CA ALA A 35 11.95 36.93 18.19
C ALA A 35 12.31 37.86 17.02
N GLU A 36 13.39 37.58 16.29
CA GLU A 36 13.76 38.36 15.10
C GLU A 36 12.73 38.22 13.98
N VAL A 37 12.25 37.00 13.73
CA VAL A 37 11.15 36.76 12.77
C VAL A 37 9.89 37.50 13.19
N TYR A 38 9.47 37.37 14.46
CA TYR A 38 8.26 38.05 14.94
C TYR A 38 8.39 39.56 14.93
N LYS A 39 9.57 40.13 15.24
CA LYS A 39 9.84 41.57 15.10
C LYS A 39 9.59 42.03 13.66
N THR A 40 10.10 41.29 12.67
CA THR A 40 9.86 41.63 11.26
C THR A 40 8.38 41.57 10.90
N LEU A 41 7.62 40.60 11.44
CA LEU A 41 6.16 40.52 11.26
C LEU A 41 5.43 41.74 11.84
N VAL A 42 5.81 42.17 13.04
CA VAL A 42 5.24 43.35 13.70
C VAL A 42 5.56 44.63 12.90
N GLU A 43 6.78 44.75 12.39
CA GLU A 43 7.20 45.89 11.56
C GLU A 43 6.43 45.92 10.24
N ALA A 44 6.29 44.77 9.57
CA ALA A 44 5.50 44.62 8.34
C ALA A 44 4.01 44.93 8.55
N ALA A 45 3.45 44.63 9.74
CA ALA A 45 2.07 44.95 10.12
C ALA A 45 1.84 46.43 10.51
N GLY A 46 2.86 47.28 10.35
CA GLY A 46 2.78 48.70 10.71
C GLY A 46 2.90 48.96 12.22
N ASN A 47 3.71 48.16 12.94
CA ASN A 47 3.86 48.19 14.40
C ASN A 47 2.56 47.90 15.16
N ARG A 48 1.69 47.09 14.59
CA ARG A 48 0.54 46.50 15.27
C ARG A 48 0.84 45.04 15.56
N ARG A 49 0.15 44.46 16.54
CA ARG A 49 0.22 43.02 16.80
C ARG A 49 -0.08 42.32 15.47
N PRO A 50 0.89 41.63 14.85
CA PRO A 50 0.63 40.89 13.63
C PRO A 50 -0.38 39.84 14.04
N THR A 51 -1.59 39.84 13.48
CA THR A 51 -2.65 38.90 13.83
C THR A 51 -2.11 37.49 13.63
N PRO A 52 -1.67 36.80 14.69
CA PRO A 52 -1.18 35.46 14.54
C PRO A 52 -2.45 34.63 14.47
N VAL A 53 -2.72 33.96 13.36
CA VAL A 53 -3.51 32.74 13.49
C VAL A 53 -2.61 31.70 14.15
N VAL A 54 -2.31 31.90 15.43
CA VAL A 54 -1.97 30.84 16.37
C VAL A 54 -3.31 30.49 17.02
N GLU A 55 -4.22 29.96 16.20
CA GLU A 55 -5.29 29.15 16.75
C GLU A 55 -4.67 27.77 17.05
N ASP A 56 -4.78 27.34 18.30
CA ASP A 56 -4.58 25.95 18.71
C ASP A 56 -3.16 25.35 18.55
N GLY A 57 -2.10 26.08 18.91
CA GLY A 57 -0.75 25.49 19.05
C GLY A 57 -0.08 25.10 17.73
N ARG A 58 -0.50 25.69 16.61
CA ARG A 58 0.13 25.52 15.30
C ARG A 58 1.33 26.45 15.11
N PRO A 59 2.37 26.03 14.35
CA PRO A 59 3.49 26.89 14.00
C PRO A 59 3.01 28.12 13.22
N PRO A 60 3.69 29.27 13.37
CA PRO A 60 3.31 30.49 12.66
C PRO A 60 3.35 30.27 11.15
N ARG A 61 2.39 30.86 10.45
CA ARG A 61 2.31 30.79 8.99
C ARG A 61 3.54 31.46 8.36
N PRO A 62 4.32 30.75 7.52
CA PRO A 62 5.38 31.35 6.72
C PRO A 62 4.82 32.39 5.75
N ILE A 63 5.51 33.53 5.62
CA ILE A 63 5.12 34.63 4.73
C ILE A 63 6.14 34.74 3.60
N ALA A 64 5.65 34.80 2.36
CA ALA A 64 6.49 34.98 1.18
C ALA A 64 7.29 36.29 1.28
N GLY A 65 8.58 36.24 0.94
CA GLY A 65 9.50 37.38 1.06
C GLY A 65 10.22 37.49 2.41
N LEU A 66 9.85 36.69 3.42
CA LEU A 66 10.64 36.53 4.64
C LEU A 66 11.51 35.27 4.59
N PRO A 67 12.65 35.24 5.32
CA PRO A 67 13.46 34.04 5.44
C PRO A 67 12.63 32.86 5.94
N CYS A 68 12.67 31.75 5.20
CA CYS A 68 11.97 30.52 5.53
C CYS A 68 12.88 29.35 5.18
N THR A 69 13.23 28.52 6.15
CA THR A 69 14.02 27.32 5.91
C THR A 69 13.13 26.15 5.50
N VAL A 70 13.74 25.10 4.95
CA VAL A 70 13.03 23.85 4.65
C VAL A 70 12.40 23.25 5.91
N GLU A 71 13.08 23.34 7.05
CA GLU A 71 12.56 22.84 8.33
C GLU A 71 11.35 23.62 8.83
N THR A 72 11.38 24.96 8.78
CA THR A 72 10.24 25.80 9.14
C THR A 72 9.04 25.49 8.24
N TRP A 73 9.26 25.40 6.93
CA TRP A 73 8.22 25.06 5.97
C TRP A 73 7.65 23.65 6.20
N ALA A 74 8.49 22.65 6.42
CA ALA A 74 8.08 21.28 6.71
C ALA A 74 7.19 21.19 7.95
N THR A 75 7.56 21.90 9.02
CA THR A 75 6.80 21.94 10.27
C THR A 75 5.43 22.56 10.06
N TYR A 76 5.37 23.70 9.35
CA TYR A 76 4.10 24.34 8.99
C TYR A 76 3.23 23.44 8.12
N TRP A 77 3.79 22.89 7.04
CA TRP A 77 3.09 22.02 6.10
C TRP A 77 2.49 20.79 6.79
N LEU A 78 3.26 20.11 7.64
CA LEU A 78 2.79 18.95 8.41
C LEU A 78 1.61 19.31 9.33
N SER A 79 1.64 20.48 9.98
CA SER A 79 0.57 20.93 10.87
C SER A 79 -0.75 21.21 10.14
N GLY A 80 -0.67 21.52 8.84
CA GLY A 80 -1.82 21.85 7.99
C GLY A 80 -2.42 20.65 7.23
N LEU A 81 -1.85 19.44 7.35
CA LEU A 81 -2.34 18.26 6.62
C LEU A 81 -3.72 17.81 7.13
N SER A 82 -4.79 18.31 6.51
CA SER A 82 -6.15 17.84 6.73
C SER A 82 -6.43 16.56 5.91
N GLY A 83 -7.09 15.57 6.52
CA GLY A 83 -7.48 14.31 5.83
C GLY A 83 -6.41 13.21 5.77
N VAL A 84 -5.19 13.46 6.25
CA VAL A 84 -4.15 12.44 6.39
C VAL A 84 -4.37 11.68 7.71
N ARG A 85 -4.68 10.38 7.65
CA ARG A 85 -4.83 9.55 8.87
C ARG A 85 -3.61 9.74 9.77
N GLY A 86 -3.80 9.92 11.08
CA GLY A 86 -2.73 10.35 12.01
C GLY A 86 -1.42 9.54 11.97
N ARG A 87 -1.46 8.28 11.52
CA ARG A 87 -0.24 7.50 11.24
C ARG A 87 0.60 8.05 10.09
N THR A 88 -0.02 8.41 8.97
CA THR A 88 0.72 8.88 7.78
C THR A 88 1.41 10.21 8.07
N ALA A 89 0.79 11.09 8.86
CA ALA A 89 1.43 12.33 9.30
C ALA A 89 2.68 12.05 10.16
N LYS A 90 2.60 11.13 11.14
CA LYS A 90 3.78 10.72 11.92
C LYS A 90 4.85 10.00 11.09
N ASP A 91 4.44 9.22 10.09
CA ASP A 91 5.36 8.56 9.17
C ASP A 91 6.11 9.62 8.33
N TYR A 92 5.43 10.66 7.83
CA TYR A 92 6.08 11.79 7.15
C TYR A 92 7.01 12.57 8.08
N GLU A 93 6.58 12.89 9.30
CA GLU A 93 7.41 13.58 10.28
C GLU A 93 8.70 12.81 10.58
N ARG A 94 8.60 11.49 10.81
CA ARG A 94 9.77 10.62 10.98
C ARG A 94 10.66 10.63 9.75
N ASP A 95 10.07 10.47 8.58
CA ASP A 95 10.81 10.33 7.33
C ASP A 95 11.55 11.64 6.98
N LEU A 96 10.91 12.80 7.16
CA LEU A 96 11.55 14.10 7.03
C LEU A 96 12.72 14.24 8.02
N ARG A 97 12.50 13.94 9.31
CA ARG A 97 13.53 14.05 10.35
C ARG A 97 14.74 13.16 10.10
N ASN A 98 14.52 11.93 9.61
CA ASN A 98 15.59 10.93 9.47
C ASN A 98 16.32 11.00 8.12
N HIS A 99 15.66 11.53 7.08
CA HIS A 99 16.16 11.45 5.72
C HIS A 99 16.31 12.80 5.04
N VAL A 100 15.46 13.80 5.32
CA VAL A 100 15.47 15.10 4.60
C VAL A 100 16.17 16.18 5.40
N LEU A 101 15.67 16.48 6.60
CA LEU A 101 16.11 17.60 7.43
C LEU A 101 17.61 17.59 7.79
N PRO A 102 18.29 16.44 7.98
CA PRO A 102 19.71 16.44 8.31
C PRO A 102 20.62 17.12 7.27
N LEU A 103 20.22 17.14 6.00
CA LEU A 103 21.01 17.77 4.92
C LEU A 103 20.36 19.04 4.39
N LEU A 104 19.03 19.07 4.29
CA LEU A 104 18.31 20.18 3.63
C LEU A 104 17.61 21.12 4.63
N GLY A 105 17.43 20.72 5.89
CA GLY A 105 16.57 21.40 6.85
C GLY A 105 16.95 22.86 7.11
N GLY A 106 18.25 23.13 7.27
CA GLY A 106 18.78 24.46 7.53
C GLY A 106 18.92 25.36 6.30
N LEU A 107 18.70 24.84 5.09
CA LEU A 107 18.78 25.64 3.88
C LEU A 107 17.53 26.50 3.71
N GLU A 108 17.69 27.69 3.11
CA GLU A 108 16.55 28.50 2.72
C GLU A 108 15.71 27.77 1.67
N LEU A 109 14.39 27.82 1.84
CA LEU A 109 13.42 27.11 1.01
C LEU A 109 13.55 27.46 -0.48
N THR A 110 13.87 28.71 -0.79
CA THR A 110 14.10 29.24 -2.14
C THR A 110 15.49 28.90 -2.69
N ALA A 111 16.47 28.69 -1.82
CA ALA A 111 17.86 28.40 -2.22
C ALA A 111 18.07 26.94 -2.63
N VAL A 112 17.21 26.01 -2.18
CA VAL A 112 17.35 24.59 -2.55
C VAL A 112 17.17 24.40 -4.06
N SER A 113 18.27 24.03 -4.71
CA SER A 113 18.37 23.75 -6.14
C SER A 113 18.16 22.28 -6.46
N SER A 114 18.01 21.95 -7.75
CA SER A 114 18.01 20.56 -8.23
C SER A 114 19.33 19.84 -7.97
N THR A 115 20.45 20.57 -7.89
CA THR A 115 21.77 20.02 -7.58
C THR A 115 21.83 19.53 -6.14
N ASP A 116 21.28 20.31 -5.20
CA ASP A 116 21.19 19.93 -3.79
C ASP A 116 20.33 18.68 -3.60
N VAL A 117 19.21 18.58 -4.34
CA VAL A 117 18.38 17.37 -4.36
C VAL A 117 19.15 16.17 -4.91
N GLY A 118 19.96 16.36 -5.96
CA GLY A 118 20.84 15.32 -6.50
C GLY A 118 21.88 14.82 -5.48
N GLN A 119 22.54 15.73 -4.77
CA GLN A 119 23.50 15.38 -3.71
C GLN A 119 22.81 14.70 -2.54
N TRP A 120 21.62 15.15 -2.17
CA TRP A 120 20.80 14.51 -1.16
C TRP A 120 20.44 13.06 -1.55
N VAL A 121 19.99 12.82 -2.78
CA VAL A 121 19.72 11.46 -3.30
C VAL A 121 20.99 10.60 -3.26
N LYS A 122 22.13 11.15 -3.68
CA LYS A 122 23.43 10.46 -3.64
C LYS A 122 23.81 10.08 -2.20
N GLY A 123 23.64 10.98 -1.23
CA GLY A 123 23.87 10.69 0.18
C GLY A 123 22.96 9.58 0.73
N LEU A 124 21.71 9.47 0.26
CA LEU A 124 20.86 8.33 0.61
C LEU A 124 21.37 7.01 0.02
N GLN A 125 21.92 7.03 -1.20
CA GLN A 125 22.54 5.85 -1.82
C GLN A 125 23.80 5.42 -1.06
N GLU A 126 24.67 6.36 -0.69
CA GLU A 126 25.89 6.10 0.09
C GLU A 126 25.59 5.51 1.47
N ARG A 127 24.44 5.88 2.06
CA ARG A 127 23.91 5.25 3.28
C ARG A 127 23.33 3.85 3.08
N GLY A 128 23.33 3.32 1.85
CA GLY A 128 22.85 1.98 1.52
C GLY A 128 21.33 1.83 1.48
N LEU A 129 20.57 2.92 1.28
CA LEU A 129 19.11 2.81 1.18
C LEU A 129 18.69 2.16 -0.15
N ALA A 130 17.70 1.28 -0.08
CA ALA A 130 17.14 0.65 -1.27
C ALA A 130 16.53 1.69 -2.25
N PRO A 131 16.60 1.48 -3.58
CA PRO A 131 16.08 2.42 -4.58
C PRO A 131 14.61 2.81 -4.37
N LYS A 132 13.78 1.85 -3.96
CA LYS A 132 12.37 2.11 -3.62
C LYS A 132 12.21 3.04 -2.43
N THR A 133 13.04 2.88 -1.40
CA THR A 133 13.03 3.77 -0.24
C THR A 133 13.42 5.18 -0.67
N ILE A 134 14.49 5.33 -1.46
CA ILE A 134 14.93 6.62 -2.00
C ILE A 134 13.80 7.29 -2.81
N ARG A 135 13.12 6.53 -3.68
CA ARG A 135 11.98 7.04 -4.46
C ARG A 135 10.83 7.52 -3.57
N ASN A 136 10.52 6.81 -2.50
CA ASN A 136 9.49 7.23 -1.55
C ASN A 136 9.89 8.52 -0.80
N GLN A 137 11.14 8.61 -0.35
CA GLN A 137 11.66 9.81 0.31
C GLN A 137 11.66 11.00 -0.65
N HIS A 138 12.09 10.79 -1.89
CA HIS A 138 12.06 11.83 -2.93
C HIS A 138 10.65 12.27 -3.26
N GLY A 139 9.69 11.35 -3.35
CA GLY A 139 8.28 11.67 -3.53
C GLY A 139 7.73 12.56 -2.40
N LEU A 140 8.05 12.24 -1.14
CA LEU A 140 7.67 13.08 0.01
C LEU A 140 8.29 14.48 -0.08
N LEU A 141 9.58 14.57 -0.40
CA LEU A 141 10.27 15.84 -0.59
C LEU A 141 9.67 16.66 -1.74
N SER A 142 9.33 16.00 -2.85
CA SER A 142 8.69 16.61 -4.01
C SER A 142 7.32 17.18 -3.66
N VAL A 143 6.52 16.47 -2.87
CA VAL A 143 5.21 16.96 -2.39
C VAL A 143 5.39 18.16 -1.46
N LEU A 144 6.36 18.12 -0.55
CA LEU A 144 6.67 19.23 0.35
C LEU A 144 7.01 20.52 -0.43
N PHE A 145 7.87 20.42 -1.45
CA PHE A 145 8.22 21.57 -2.29
C PHE A 145 7.09 21.99 -3.23
N GLN A 146 6.29 21.04 -3.72
CA GLN A 146 5.12 21.40 -4.52
C GLN A 146 4.11 22.21 -3.70
N ALA A 147 3.88 21.83 -2.44
CA ALA A 147 3.03 22.60 -1.55
C ALA A 147 3.55 24.03 -1.30
N ALA A 148 4.87 24.25 -1.36
CA ALA A 148 5.45 25.59 -1.28
C ALA A 148 5.23 26.42 -2.55
N VAL A 149 5.25 25.76 -3.72
CA VAL A 149 4.94 26.39 -5.01
C VAL A 149 3.45 26.76 -5.06
N ASP A 150 2.59 25.85 -4.62
CA ASP A 150 1.13 26.02 -4.64
C ASP A 150 0.61 26.79 -3.42
N HIS A 151 1.50 27.44 -2.64
CA HIS A 151 1.08 28.19 -1.46
C HIS A 151 0.31 29.45 -1.88
N GLU A 152 -0.88 29.63 -1.31
CA GLU A 152 -1.76 30.77 -1.59
C GLU A 152 -1.81 31.74 -0.40
N PRO A 153 -1.82 33.07 -0.60
CA PRO A 153 -2.05 33.77 -1.89
C PRO A 153 -0.77 33.96 -2.72
N GLN A 154 0.39 33.59 -2.19
CA GLN A 154 1.67 33.77 -2.87
C GLN A 154 2.58 32.57 -2.62
N ALA A 155 3.18 32.07 -3.71
CA ALA A 155 4.12 30.97 -3.69
C ALA A 155 5.32 31.31 -2.78
N MET A 156 5.69 30.35 -1.93
CA MET A 156 6.88 30.45 -1.06
C MET A 156 8.18 30.19 -1.83
N ARG A 157 8.09 29.58 -3.02
CA ARG A 157 9.21 29.36 -3.95
C ARG A 157 8.72 29.29 -5.39
N PRO A 158 9.55 29.62 -6.40
CA PRO A 158 9.11 29.75 -7.79
C PRO A 158 8.88 28.41 -8.52
N GLY A 159 9.43 27.29 -8.02
CA GLY A 159 9.29 26.00 -8.69
C GLY A 159 9.84 24.83 -7.88
N ASN A 160 9.48 23.61 -8.27
CA ASN A 160 9.83 22.38 -7.54
C ASN A 160 11.21 21.83 -7.97
N PRO A 161 12.21 21.76 -7.07
CA PRO A 161 13.57 21.33 -7.42
C PRO A 161 13.65 19.82 -7.66
N CYS A 162 12.62 19.06 -7.24
CA CYS A 162 12.55 17.62 -7.42
C CYS A 162 12.09 17.21 -8.83
N ALA A 163 11.47 18.11 -9.60
CA ALA A 163 10.73 17.79 -10.81
C ALA A 163 11.54 17.04 -11.89
N ARG A 164 12.85 17.28 -11.98
CA ARG A 164 13.74 16.68 -12.98
C ARG A 164 14.87 15.83 -12.38
N THR A 165 14.67 15.34 -11.15
CA THR A 165 15.67 14.51 -10.48
C THR A 165 15.71 13.11 -11.10
N ARG A 166 16.90 12.65 -11.48
CA ARG A 166 17.10 11.24 -11.85
C ARG A 166 17.23 10.41 -10.58
N LEU A 167 16.43 9.35 -10.49
CA LEU A 167 16.42 8.45 -9.34
C LEU A 167 17.04 7.10 -9.72
N PRO A 168 17.61 6.37 -8.75
CA PRO A 168 18.08 5.02 -9.00
C PRO A 168 16.93 4.13 -9.49
N GLU A 169 17.25 3.31 -10.48
CA GLU A 169 16.36 2.24 -10.91
C GLU A 169 16.27 1.19 -9.81
N ALA A 170 15.06 0.69 -9.60
CA ALA A 170 14.89 -0.48 -8.77
C ALA A 170 15.10 -1.69 -9.67
N SER A 171 16.15 -2.48 -9.43
CA SER A 171 16.16 -3.85 -9.92
C SER A 171 14.91 -4.52 -9.34
N GLY A 172 14.04 -5.05 -10.19
CA GLY A 172 12.86 -5.77 -9.71
C GLY A 172 13.32 -6.92 -8.82
N GLU A 173 12.99 -6.89 -7.53
CA GLU A 173 13.14 -8.09 -6.70
C GLU A 173 12.21 -9.15 -7.30
N GLU A 174 12.78 -10.28 -7.76
CA GLU A 174 11.99 -11.43 -8.18
C GLU A 174 11.07 -11.85 -7.03
N MET A 175 9.78 -11.91 -7.32
CA MET A 175 8.80 -12.37 -6.34
C MET A 175 8.96 -13.87 -6.16
N HIS A 176 9.24 -14.27 -4.94
CA HIS A 176 9.35 -15.68 -4.58
C HIS A 176 7.98 -16.22 -4.19
N PHE A 177 7.50 -17.21 -4.94
CA PHE A 177 6.28 -17.95 -4.65
C PHE A 177 6.66 -19.33 -4.13
N LEU A 178 6.04 -19.76 -3.02
CA LEU A 178 6.34 -21.09 -2.48
C LEU A 178 5.63 -22.17 -3.29
N THR A 179 6.32 -23.28 -3.51
CA THR A 179 5.69 -24.56 -3.85
C THR A 179 4.95 -25.13 -2.63
N PRO A 180 3.99 -26.07 -2.84
CA PRO A 180 3.33 -26.75 -1.72
C PRO A 180 4.31 -27.43 -0.76
N ALA A 181 5.35 -28.09 -1.30
CA ALA A 181 6.40 -28.74 -0.50
C ALA A 181 7.23 -27.74 0.32
N GLU A 182 7.52 -26.55 -0.22
CA GLU A 182 8.19 -25.48 0.52
C GLU A 182 7.33 -24.93 1.65
N LEU A 183 6.01 -24.77 1.42
CA LEU A 183 5.10 -24.37 2.48
C LEU A 183 5.08 -25.42 3.60
N GLU A 184 5.07 -26.71 3.27
CA GLU A 184 5.13 -27.79 4.27
C GLU A 184 6.43 -27.75 5.09
N ARG A 185 7.59 -27.54 4.44
CA ARG A 185 8.86 -27.36 5.16
C ARG A 185 8.83 -26.14 6.08
N LEU A 186 8.27 -25.02 5.62
CA LEU A 186 8.10 -23.82 6.44
C LEU A 186 7.21 -24.08 7.66
N LEU A 187 6.07 -24.75 7.46
CA LEU A 187 5.15 -25.11 8.55
C LEU A 187 5.82 -26.06 9.55
N ALA A 188 6.60 -27.03 9.09
CA ALA A 188 7.36 -27.93 9.96
C ALA A 188 8.39 -27.17 10.82
N ALA A 189 9.06 -26.17 10.23
CA ALA A 189 10.04 -25.33 10.93
C ALA A 189 9.43 -24.30 11.90
N LEU A 190 8.11 -24.06 11.85
CA LEU A 190 7.41 -23.14 12.73
C LEU A 190 6.98 -23.80 14.05
N PRO A 191 6.97 -23.06 15.17
CA PRO A 191 6.34 -23.53 16.41
C PRO A 191 4.86 -23.90 16.15
N PRO A 192 4.37 -25.04 16.68
CA PRO A 192 3.01 -25.53 16.41
C PRO A 192 1.92 -24.46 16.59
N HIS A 193 2.04 -23.65 17.64
CA HIS A 193 1.13 -22.54 17.97
C HIS A 193 0.89 -21.56 16.81
N TYR A 194 1.89 -21.31 15.96
CA TYR A 194 1.80 -20.34 14.87
C TYR A 194 1.51 -20.97 13.50
N ARG A 195 1.48 -22.31 13.39
CA ARG A 195 1.19 -23.00 12.13
C ARG A 195 -0.20 -22.65 11.60
N PRO A 196 -1.29 -22.60 12.41
CA PRO A 196 -2.61 -22.22 11.91
C PRO A 196 -2.63 -20.84 11.26
N LEU A 197 -2.00 -19.83 11.88
CA LEU A 197 -1.91 -18.47 11.34
C LEU A 197 -1.22 -18.45 9.96
N VAL A 198 -0.10 -19.15 9.82
CA VAL A 198 0.67 -19.19 8.57
C VAL A 198 -0.07 -19.96 7.48
N THR A 199 -0.70 -21.09 7.82
CA THR A 199 -1.56 -21.84 6.91
C THR A 199 -2.74 -20.99 6.43
N THR A 200 -3.39 -20.23 7.34
CA THR A 200 -4.45 -19.29 6.95
C THR A 200 -3.94 -18.25 5.96
N LEU A 201 -2.80 -17.59 6.22
CA LEU A 201 -2.23 -16.60 5.32
C LEU A 201 -1.99 -17.16 3.91
N ALA A 202 -1.43 -18.37 3.83
CA ALA A 202 -1.11 -19.05 2.58
C ALA A 202 -2.35 -19.52 1.79
N LEU A 203 -3.41 -20.00 2.46
CA LEU A 203 -4.58 -20.60 1.79
C LEU A 203 -5.76 -19.63 1.56
N THR A 204 -5.71 -18.46 2.20
CA THR A 204 -6.74 -17.42 2.04
C THR A 204 -6.22 -16.20 1.29
N GLY A 205 -4.90 -16.00 1.25
CA GLY A 205 -4.27 -14.79 0.73
C GLY A 205 -4.59 -13.55 1.57
N LEU A 206 -5.03 -13.69 2.83
CA LEU A 206 -5.28 -12.55 3.70
C LEU A 206 -4.02 -11.71 3.92
N ARG A 207 -4.19 -10.40 4.11
CA ARG A 207 -3.06 -9.55 4.57
C ARG A 207 -2.75 -9.89 6.02
N TRP A 208 -1.50 -9.67 6.46
CA TRP A 208 -1.09 -9.89 7.85
C TRP A 208 -2.08 -9.34 8.87
N GLY A 209 -2.41 -8.05 8.77
CA GLY A 209 -3.34 -7.39 9.69
C GLY A 209 -4.77 -7.94 9.62
N GLU A 210 -5.22 -8.43 8.45
CA GLU A 210 -6.53 -9.07 8.29
C GLU A 210 -6.54 -10.42 9.04
N ALA A 211 -5.52 -11.25 8.85
CA ALA A 211 -5.40 -12.55 9.52
C ALA A 211 -5.24 -12.40 11.03
N THR A 212 -4.30 -11.57 11.50
CA THR A 212 -4.12 -11.31 12.94
C THR A 212 -5.24 -10.47 13.54
N GLY A 213 -6.18 -9.97 12.72
CA GLY A 213 -7.38 -9.25 13.14
C GLY A 213 -8.63 -10.14 13.19
N LEU A 214 -8.51 -11.44 12.87
CA LEU A 214 -9.66 -12.34 12.92
C LEU A 214 -10.10 -12.59 14.36
N THR A 215 -11.39 -12.38 14.60
CA THR A 215 -12.10 -12.72 15.83
C THR A 215 -13.08 -13.85 15.58
N ALA A 216 -13.52 -14.53 16.63
CA ALA A 216 -14.41 -15.69 16.55
C ALA A 216 -15.65 -15.42 15.68
N ARG A 217 -16.31 -14.26 15.85
CA ARG A 217 -17.49 -13.86 15.07
C ARG A 217 -17.26 -13.66 13.57
N ASN A 218 -16.01 -13.60 13.13
CA ASN A 218 -15.66 -13.43 11.72
C ASN A 218 -15.29 -14.76 11.04
N VAL A 219 -15.41 -15.88 11.74
CA VAL A 219 -15.08 -17.21 11.22
C VAL A 219 -16.27 -18.13 11.46
N ASP A 220 -16.74 -18.74 10.39
CA ASP A 220 -17.77 -19.76 10.40
C ASP A 220 -17.16 -21.06 9.86
N LEU A 221 -16.81 -21.96 10.77
CA LEU A 221 -16.27 -23.28 10.42
C LEU A 221 -17.34 -24.35 10.28
N LEU A 222 -18.59 -24.06 10.68
CA LEU A 222 -19.70 -25.01 10.64
C LEU A 222 -20.43 -24.98 9.30
N GLY A 223 -20.39 -23.85 8.59
CA GLY A 223 -20.86 -23.73 7.21
C GLY A 223 -20.13 -24.68 6.26
N THR A 224 -20.82 -25.10 5.19
CA THR A 224 -20.25 -25.95 4.13
C THR A 224 -20.35 -25.23 2.77
N PRO A 225 -19.26 -24.63 2.24
CA PRO A 225 -17.91 -24.60 2.81
C PRO A 225 -17.77 -23.59 3.97
N GLY A 226 -16.80 -23.83 4.86
CA GLY A 226 -16.46 -22.88 5.92
C GLY A 226 -16.02 -21.53 5.34
N THR A 227 -16.20 -20.45 6.10
CA THR A 227 -15.93 -19.09 5.64
C THR A 227 -15.24 -18.22 6.67
N THR A 228 -14.53 -17.19 6.20
CA THR A 228 -14.08 -16.07 7.04
C THR A 228 -14.46 -14.73 6.43
N ALA A 229 -15.02 -13.84 7.26
CA ALA A 229 -15.43 -12.50 6.89
C ALA A 229 -14.33 -11.48 7.26
N VAL A 230 -13.74 -10.86 6.24
CA VAL A 230 -12.71 -9.82 6.42
C VAL A 230 -13.37 -8.49 6.73
N ARG A 231 -13.75 -8.28 7.98
CA ARG A 231 -14.47 -7.06 8.42
C ARG A 231 -13.59 -6.05 9.13
N GLN A 232 -12.41 -6.46 9.55
CA GLN A 232 -11.48 -5.70 10.37
C GLN A 232 -10.03 -6.11 10.08
N SER A 233 -9.10 -5.28 10.52
CA SER A 233 -7.66 -5.53 10.45
C SER A 233 -7.02 -4.99 11.72
N LEU A 234 -6.08 -5.76 12.26
CA LEU A 234 -5.20 -5.30 13.31
C LEU A 234 -4.20 -4.28 12.75
N GLN A 235 -4.20 -3.08 13.33
CA GLN A 235 -3.47 -1.93 12.82
C GLN A 235 -2.55 -1.38 13.90
N ARG A 236 -1.31 -1.04 13.50
CA ARG A 236 -0.40 -0.28 14.35
C ARG A 236 -0.78 1.19 14.31
N GLN A 237 -1.05 1.75 15.48
CA GLN A 237 -1.38 3.14 15.68
C GLN A 237 -0.12 4.01 15.76
N ALA A 238 -0.34 5.32 15.75
CA ALA A 238 0.71 6.33 15.72
C ALA A 238 1.55 6.35 17.02
N ASP A 239 1.01 5.87 18.13
CA ASP A 239 1.69 5.67 19.42
C ASP A 239 2.41 4.30 19.52
N GLY A 240 2.30 3.46 18.49
CA GLY A 240 2.86 2.10 18.47
C GLY A 240 1.99 1.04 19.15
N SER A 241 0.81 1.40 19.65
CA SER A 241 -0.21 0.45 20.10
C SER A 241 -0.82 -0.31 18.91
N LEU A 242 -1.47 -1.44 19.21
CA LEU A 242 -2.22 -2.21 18.23
C LEU A 242 -3.70 -2.06 18.53
N GLN A 243 -4.50 -1.76 17.52
CA GLN A 243 -5.95 -1.70 17.64
C GLN A 243 -6.62 -2.36 16.45
N LEU A 244 -7.79 -2.94 16.69
CA LEU A 244 -8.67 -3.40 15.63
C LEU A 244 -9.34 -2.18 15.00
N GLY A 245 -9.37 -2.16 13.68
CA GLY A 245 -10.03 -1.10 12.94
C GLY A 245 -10.56 -1.62 11.60
N PRO A 246 -11.39 -0.81 10.91
CA PRO A 246 -11.89 -1.19 9.60
C PRO A 246 -10.71 -1.38 8.62
N PRO A 247 -10.85 -2.29 7.63
CA PRO A 247 -9.84 -2.47 6.61
C PRO A 247 -9.54 -1.16 5.89
N LYS A 248 -8.33 -1.07 5.31
CA LYS A 248 -7.82 0.17 4.68
C LYS A 248 -8.82 0.81 3.70
N THR A 249 -9.57 -0.01 2.96
CA THR A 249 -10.58 0.41 1.98
C THR A 249 -11.88 -0.38 2.10
N ARG A 250 -13.02 0.23 1.76
CA ARG A 250 -14.35 -0.43 1.79
C ARG A 250 -14.40 -1.69 0.93
N THR A 251 -13.71 -1.69 -0.21
CA THR A 251 -13.56 -2.85 -1.12
C THR A 251 -12.73 -4.00 -0.54
N SER A 252 -12.06 -3.81 0.61
CA SER A 252 -11.36 -4.90 1.30
C SER A 252 -12.31 -5.77 2.12
N ARG A 253 -13.54 -5.31 2.40
CA ARG A 253 -14.57 -6.11 3.08
C ARG A 253 -15.08 -7.18 2.14
N ARG A 254 -14.89 -8.44 2.53
CA ARG A 254 -15.24 -9.61 1.70
C ARG A 254 -15.38 -10.85 2.58
N THR A 255 -16.06 -11.85 2.07
CA THR A 255 -16.06 -13.20 2.63
C THR A 255 -15.16 -14.09 1.78
N VAL A 256 -14.32 -14.88 2.45
CA VAL A 256 -13.40 -15.82 1.83
C VAL A 256 -13.82 -17.23 2.23
N THR A 257 -14.13 -18.07 1.25
CA THR A 257 -14.38 -19.50 1.46
C THR A 257 -13.09 -20.23 1.78
N LEU A 258 -13.18 -21.17 2.72
CA LEU A 258 -12.07 -21.94 3.28
C LEU A 258 -12.07 -23.35 2.66
N PRO A 259 -10.91 -23.87 2.23
CA PRO A 259 -10.79 -25.29 1.89
C PRO A 259 -10.94 -26.16 3.14
N ALA A 260 -11.45 -27.39 3.00
CA ALA A 260 -11.69 -28.32 4.10
C ALA A 260 -10.46 -28.51 5.01
N LYS A 261 -9.28 -28.72 4.41
CA LYS A 261 -8.02 -28.84 5.15
C LYS A 261 -7.69 -27.62 6.03
N LEU A 262 -8.13 -26.42 5.64
CA LEU A 262 -7.95 -25.23 6.47
C LEU A 262 -8.99 -25.18 7.61
N VAL A 263 -10.20 -25.68 7.39
CA VAL A 263 -11.21 -25.82 8.44
C VAL A 263 -10.67 -26.72 9.55
N ASP A 264 -10.11 -27.89 9.20
CA ASP A 264 -9.50 -28.83 10.15
C ASP A 264 -8.39 -28.18 10.98
N VAL A 265 -7.55 -27.35 10.34
CA VAL A 265 -6.46 -26.62 10.99
C VAL A 265 -6.98 -25.52 11.92
N LEU A 266 -8.13 -24.93 11.62
CA LEU A 266 -8.70 -23.81 12.37
C LEU A 266 -9.55 -24.25 13.56
N ILE A 267 -10.18 -25.43 13.52
CA ILE A 267 -11.02 -25.94 14.61
C ILE A 267 -10.32 -25.81 15.98
N PRO A 268 -9.08 -26.30 16.19
CA PRO A 268 -8.44 -26.26 17.51
C PRO A 268 -8.17 -24.85 18.06
N VAL A 269 -8.04 -23.83 17.18
CA VAL A 269 -7.74 -22.45 17.59
C VAL A 269 -8.97 -21.54 17.63
N TRP A 270 -10.11 -22.04 17.12
CA TRP A 270 -11.38 -21.33 17.05
C TRP A 270 -12.42 -21.88 18.04
N SER A 271 -12.43 -23.20 18.27
CA SER A 271 -13.40 -23.85 19.16
C SER A 271 -13.39 -23.24 20.57
N GLY A 272 -14.58 -22.93 21.09
CA GLY A 272 -14.76 -22.36 22.42
C GLY A 272 -14.52 -20.85 22.53
N LYS A 273 -14.23 -20.16 21.42
CA LYS A 273 -14.11 -18.69 21.37
C LYS A 273 -15.41 -18.05 20.94
N GLU A 274 -15.75 -16.92 21.53
CA GLU A 274 -16.97 -16.17 21.25
C GLU A 274 -16.70 -14.69 20.90
N GLY A 275 -17.68 -14.07 20.23
CA GLY A 275 -17.68 -12.63 19.97
C GLY A 275 -16.39 -12.09 19.36
N ASP A 276 -15.73 -11.18 20.08
CA ASP A 276 -14.53 -10.46 19.65
C ASP A 276 -13.23 -11.11 20.14
N GLU A 277 -13.28 -12.35 20.66
CA GLU A 277 -12.08 -13.10 21.00
C GLU A 277 -11.22 -13.38 19.77
N MET A 278 -9.92 -13.11 19.88
CA MET A 278 -8.96 -13.24 18.79
C MET A 278 -8.72 -14.71 18.43
N VAL A 279 -8.86 -15.07 17.16
CA VAL A 279 -8.57 -16.45 16.68
C VAL A 279 -7.08 -16.75 16.86
N PHE A 280 -6.21 -15.81 16.48
CA PHE A 280 -4.76 -15.94 16.62
C PHE A 280 -4.21 -14.98 17.66
N THR A 281 -3.51 -15.55 18.64
CA THR A 281 -2.84 -14.82 19.72
C THR A 281 -1.39 -15.29 19.84
N THR A 282 -0.60 -14.59 20.63
CA THR A 282 0.67 -15.13 21.13
C THR A 282 0.40 -16.29 22.11
N GLN A 283 1.44 -17.05 22.46
CA GLN A 283 1.31 -18.10 23.49
C GLN A 283 0.82 -17.59 24.86
N ARG A 284 0.94 -16.28 25.12
CA ARG A 284 0.45 -15.61 26.33
C ARG A 284 -0.92 -14.96 26.16
N GLY A 285 -1.66 -15.26 25.08
CA GLY A 285 -2.98 -14.70 24.81
C GLY A 285 -3.02 -13.28 24.25
N SER A 286 -1.88 -12.56 24.21
CA SER A 286 -1.83 -11.19 23.67
C SER A 286 -1.84 -11.12 22.13
N LEU A 287 -2.11 -9.93 21.58
CA LEU A 287 -2.10 -9.66 20.13
C LEU A 287 -0.75 -9.94 19.46
N VAL A 288 -0.79 -10.55 18.27
CA VAL A 288 0.43 -10.90 17.52
C VAL A 288 1.04 -9.68 16.83
N ARG A 289 2.07 -9.10 17.43
CA ARG A 289 2.85 -7.99 16.84
C ARG A 289 3.73 -8.47 15.68
N HIS A 290 3.58 -7.84 14.51
CA HIS A 290 4.35 -8.18 13.30
C HIS A 290 5.87 -8.20 13.54
N SER A 291 6.44 -7.15 14.13
CA SER A 291 7.90 -7.04 14.33
C SER A 291 8.45 -8.16 15.22
N HIS A 292 7.71 -8.52 16.28
CA HIS A 292 8.10 -9.59 17.18
C HIS A 292 8.00 -10.95 16.51
N PHE A 293 6.87 -11.25 15.87
CA PHE A 293 6.68 -12.47 15.11
C PHE A 293 7.71 -12.63 14.00
N TYR A 294 7.94 -11.57 13.22
CA TYR A 294 8.87 -11.59 12.09
C TYR A 294 10.30 -11.93 12.55
N ASN A 295 10.79 -11.24 13.57
CA ASN A 295 12.17 -11.39 14.02
C ASN A 295 12.41 -12.66 14.84
N ARG A 296 11.45 -13.09 15.65
CA ARG A 296 11.64 -14.21 16.59
C ARG A 296 11.12 -15.55 16.08
N VAL A 297 10.13 -15.54 15.18
CA VAL A 297 9.46 -16.76 14.72
C VAL A 297 9.68 -16.97 13.22
N TRP A 298 9.30 -16.00 12.40
CA TRP A 298 9.31 -16.13 10.94
C TRP A 298 10.71 -16.27 10.36
N ARG A 299 11.60 -15.29 10.56
CA ARG A 299 12.96 -15.32 9.99
C ARG A 299 13.73 -16.58 10.39
N PRO A 300 13.75 -17.00 11.67
CA PRO A 300 14.39 -18.26 12.05
C PRO A 300 13.76 -19.50 11.39
N ALA A 301 12.44 -19.54 11.21
CA ALA A 301 11.76 -20.65 10.56
C ALA A 301 12.06 -20.73 9.05
N VAL A 302 12.10 -19.58 8.35
CA VAL A 302 12.50 -19.50 6.94
C VAL A 302 13.90 -20.06 6.73
N LEU A 303 14.85 -19.68 7.60
CA LEU A 303 16.22 -20.18 7.54
C LEU A 303 16.29 -21.68 7.82
N ARG A 304 15.60 -22.18 8.87
CA ARG A 304 15.55 -23.62 9.18
C ARG A 304 14.89 -24.46 8.08
N ALA A 305 13.94 -23.89 7.34
CA ALA A 305 13.26 -24.55 6.23
C ALA A 305 14.10 -24.57 4.94
N GLY A 306 15.30 -23.96 4.94
CA GLY A 306 16.16 -23.85 3.76
C GLY A 306 15.57 -22.98 2.65
N LEU A 307 14.73 -22.00 3.01
CA LEU A 307 14.10 -21.09 2.06
C LEU A 307 14.93 -19.83 1.85
N VAL A 308 14.68 -19.13 0.74
CA VAL A 308 15.42 -17.94 0.32
C VAL A 308 15.47 -16.90 1.45
N PRO A 309 16.67 -16.46 1.86
CA PRO A 309 16.82 -15.39 2.84
C PRO A 309 16.13 -14.12 2.35
N GLY A 310 15.09 -13.69 3.06
CA GLY A 310 14.32 -12.50 2.69
C GLY A 310 12.86 -12.77 2.35
N LEU A 311 12.42 -14.04 2.26
CA LEU A 311 11.00 -14.39 2.15
C LEU A 311 10.19 -13.67 3.23
N ARG A 312 9.25 -12.83 2.81
CA ARG A 312 8.42 -11.98 3.67
C ARG A 312 7.11 -12.72 3.95
N ILE A 313 6.48 -12.40 5.08
CA ILE A 313 5.16 -12.97 5.41
C ILE A 313 4.11 -12.62 4.35
N HIS A 314 4.24 -11.44 3.73
CA HIS A 314 3.33 -11.01 2.65
C HIS A 314 3.50 -11.84 1.38
N ASP A 315 4.62 -12.54 1.20
CA ASP A 315 4.86 -13.37 0.03
C ASP A 315 3.98 -14.64 0.05
N LEU A 316 3.41 -15.00 1.21
CA LEU A 316 2.36 -16.04 1.29
C LEU A 316 1.10 -15.64 0.52
N ARG A 317 0.76 -14.35 0.50
CA ARG A 317 -0.36 -13.85 -0.30
C ARG A 317 -0.04 -13.87 -1.79
N HIS A 318 1.21 -13.59 -2.15
CA HIS A 318 1.71 -13.74 -3.51
C HIS A 318 1.68 -15.20 -3.94
N THR A 319 2.10 -16.11 -3.07
CA THR A 319 2.01 -17.57 -3.24
C THR A 319 0.56 -18.02 -3.48
N HIS A 320 -0.39 -17.57 -2.64
CA HIS A 320 -1.82 -17.86 -2.80
C HIS A 320 -2.34 -17.43 -4.18
N ALA A 321 -1.95 -16.24 -4.63
CA ALA A 321 -2.36 -15.73 -5.94
C ALA A 321 -1.75 -16.57 -7.07
N ALA A 322 -0.46 -16.87 -7.01
CA ALA A 322 0.25 -17.69 -7.98
C ALA A 322 -0.37 -19.09 -8.12
N TRP A 323 -0.75 -19.73 -7.01
CA TRP A 323 -1.42 -21.04 -7.03
C TRP A 323 -2.79 -20.97 -7.69
N LEU A 324 -3.59 -19.93 -7.41
CA LEU A 324 -4.88 -19.77 -8.07
C LEU A 324 -4.74 -19.51 -9.58
N ILE A 325 -3.73 -18.75 -9.99
CA ILE A 325 -3.44 -18.48 -11.40
C ILE A 325 -2.99 -19.76 -12.10
N SER A 326 -2.08 -20.51 -11.48
CA SER A 326 -1.60 -21.80 -11.98
C SER A 326 -2.73 -22.82 -12.09
N ALA A 327 -3.75 -22.73 -11.23
CA ALA A 327 -4.97 -23.52 -11.29
C ALA A 327 -6.03 -22.98 -12.29
N GLY A 328 -5.65 -22.06 -13.18
CA GLY A 328 -6.52 -21.53 -14.24
C GLY A 328 -7.69 -20.67 -13.74
N ARG A 329 -7.62 -20.11 -12.51
CA ARG A 329 -8.74 -19.32 -11.99
C ARG A 329 -8.78 -17.93 -12.64
N PRO A 330 -9.97 -17.42 -13.03
CA PRO A 330 -10.09 -16.11 -13.66
C PRO A 330 -9.54 -14.98 -12.79
N LEU A 331 -8.73 -14.08 -13.38
CA LEU A 331 -8.13 -12.94 -12.68
C LEU A 331 -9.15 -12.06 -11.92
N PRO A 332 -10.36 -11.78 -12.43
CA PRO A 332 -11.36 -11.01 -11.67
C PRO A 332 -11.82 -11.73 -10.40
N SER A 333 -11.87 -13.07 -10.41
CA SER A 333 -12.18 -13.87 -9.22
C SER A 333 -11.06 -13.78 -8.18
N ILE A 334 -9.81 -13.89 -8.62
CA ILE A 334 -8.62 -13.75 -7.78
C ILE A 334 -8.55 -12.33 -7.17
N GLN A 335 -8.78 -11.30 -7.98
CA GLN A 335 -8.81 -9.90 -7.55
C GLN A 335 -9.84 -9.70 -6.42
N ARG A 336 -11.07 -10.21 -6.59
CA ARG A 336 -12.13 -10.16 -5.57
C ARG A 336 -11.74 -10.90 -4.30
N ARG A 337 -11.21 -12.13 -4.43
CA ARG A 337 -10.74 -12.93 -3.28
C ARG A 337 -9.61 -12.26 -2.53
N LEU A 338 -8.71 -11.58 -3.22
CA LEU A 338 -7.60 -10.85 -2.62
C LEU A 338 -8.02 -9.46 -2.09
N GLY A 339 -9.12 -8.88 -2.58
CA GLY A 339 -9.52 -7.52 -2.22
C GLY A 339 -8.53 -6.48 -2.75
N HIS A 340 -8.10 -6.63 -4.00
CA HIS A 340 -7.35 -5.60 -4.73
C HIS A 340 -8.30 -4.53 -5.27
N ARG A 341 -7.95 -3.25 -5.04
CA ARG A 341 -8.75 -2.11 -5.54
C ARG A 341 -8.67 -2.00 -7.07
N SER A 342 -7.51 -2.29 -7.64
CA SER A 342 -7.29 -2.29 -9.10
C SER A 342 -6.95 -3.69 -9.58
N ILE A 343 -7.46 -4.05 -10.75
CA ILE A 343 -7.06 -5.26 -11.47
C ILE A 343 -5.61 -5.16 -11.96
N THR A 344 -5.12 -3.94 -12.26
CA THR A 344 -3.74 -3.70 -12.69
C THR A 344 -2.72 -4.21 -11.68
N THR A 345 -2.98 -4.08 -10.37
CA THR A 345 -2.11 -4.67 -9.34
C THR A 345 -2.00 -6.19 -9.44
N THR A 346 -3.03 -6.87 -9.95
CA THR A 346 -2.99 -8.31 -10.21
C THR A 346 -2.26 -8.60 -11.52
N ILE A 347 -2.57 -7.85 -12.59
CA ILE A 347 -1.97 -8.04 -13.92
C ILE A 347 -0.47 -7.71 -13.90
N ASP A 348 -0.09 -6.51 -13.43
CA ASP A 348 1.31 -6.06 -13.36
C ASP A 348 2.17 -7.02 -12.53
N ARG A 349 1.55 -7.72 -11.58
CA ARG A 349 2.25 -8.56 -10.61
C ARG A 349 2.27 -10.04 -10.97
N TYR A 350 1.28 -10.54 -11.68
CA TYR A 350 1.16 -11.97 -11.97
C TYR A 350 0.83 -12.30 -13.43
N GLY A 351 0.74 -11.30 -14.31
CA GLY A 351 0.46 -11.53 -15.73
C GLY A 351 1.44 -12.49 -16.39
N HIS A 352 2.70 -12.48 -15.96
CA HIS A 352 3.73 -13.42 -16.40
C HIS A 352 3.51 -14.89 -15.98
N LEU A 353 2.58 -15.15 -15.06
CA LEU A 353 2.21 -16.50 -14.63
C LEU A 353 0.98 -17.04 -15.37
N LEU A 354 0.34 -16.22 -16.20
CA LEU A 354 -0.77 -16.69 -17.01
C LEU A 354 -0.24 -17.74 -17.99
N PRO A 355 -0.89 -18.91 -18.11
CA PRO A 355 -0.57 -19.85 -19.18
C PRO A 355 -0.59 -19.12 -20.53
N GLU A 356 0.33 -19.44 -21.44
CA GLU A 356 0.19 -19.01 -22.84
C GLU A 356 -1.08 -19.64 -23.40
N VAL A 357 -2.13 -18.83 -23.51
CA VAL A 357 -3.44 -19.27 -23.95
C VAL A 357 -3.46 -19.14 -25.47
N ASP A 358 -3.01 -20.19 -26.14
CA ASP A 358 -3.24 -20.34 -27.59
C ASP A 358 -4.04 -21.62 -27.84
N ARG A 359 -3.62 -22.76 -27.27
CA ARG A 359 -4.30 -24.03 -27.49
C ARG A 359 -5.65 -24.15 -26.75
N GLY A 360 -5.72 -23.68 -25.51
CA GLY A 360 -6.94 -23.76 -24.69
C GLY A 360 -8.05 -22.80 -25.13
N ASP A 361 -7.69 -21.65 -25.72
CA ASP A 361 -8.65 -20.72 -26.29
C ASP A 361 -9.21 -21.26 -27.62
N LEU A 362 -8.38 -21.90 -28.43
CA LEU A 362 -8.84 -22.61 -29.63
C LEU A 362 -9.78 -23.76 -29.26
N ASP A 363 -9.45 -24.60 -28.29
CA ASP A 363 -10.34 -25.68 -27.83
C ASP A 363 -11.68 -25.14 -27.29
N ALA A 364 -11.66 -24.02 -26.57
CA ALA A 364 -12.87 -23.37 -26.06
C ALA A 364 -13.73 -22.75 -27.18
N LEU A 365 -13.10 -22.11 -28.18
CA LEU A 365 -13.76 -21.58 -29.37
C LEU A 365 -14.35 -22.71 -30.22
N GLN A 366 -13.63 -23.83 -30.33
CA GLN A 366 -14.04 -25.00 -31.10
C GLN A 366 -15.20 -25.74 -30.40
N ALA A 367 -15.17 -25.86 -29.06
CA ALA A 367 -16.30 -26.36 -28.28
C ALA A 367 -17.54 -25.44 -28.37
N ALA A 368 -17.35 -24.13 -28.44
CA ALA A 368 -18.45 -23.17 -28.65
C ALA A 368 -19.03 -23.24 -30.08
N PHE A 369 -18.22 -23.61 -31.07
CA PHE A 369 -18.68 -23.85 -32.44
C PHE A 369 -19.43 -25.18 -32.59
N ILE A 370 -19.04 -26.24 -31.87
CA ILE A 370 -19.66 -27.57 -31.96
C ILE A 370 -21.12 -27.58 -31.44
N THR A 371 -21.54 -26.59 -30.65
CA THR A 371 -22.97 -26.43 -30.26
C THR A 371 -23.86 -25.84 -31.35
N GLY A 372 -23.33 -25.46 -32.52
CA GLY A 372 -24.09 -24.86 -33.64
C GLY A 372 -24.47 -25.80 -34.79
N ASP A 373 -23.76 -26.93 -34.95
CA ASP A 373 -23.95 -27.82 -36.12
C ASP A 373 -24.60 -29.17 -35.80
N ALA A 374 -24.82 -29.49 -34.52
CA ALA A 374 -25.46 -30.74 -34.13
C ALA A 374 -26.98 -30.78 -34.41
N ASP A 375 -27.63 -29.60 -34.53
CA ASP A 375 -29.07 -29.51 -34.88
C ASP A 375 -29.33 -29.48 -36.40
N ALA A 376 -28.29 -29.33 -37.24
CA ALA A 376 -28.45 -29.33 -38.70
C ALA A 376 -28.43 -30.74 -39.31
N ALA A 377 -27.79 -31.71 -38.64
CA ALA A 377 -27.63 -33.08 -39.16
C ALA A 377 -28.83 -34.01 -38.86
N GLU A 378 -29.72 -33.66 -37.92
CA GLU A 378 -30.96 -34.42 -37.68
C GLU A 378 -32.14 -33.96 -38.56
N VAL A 379 -32.09 -32.77 -39.14
CA VAL A 379 -33.17 -32.27 -40.04
C VAL A 379 -33.01 -32.78 -41.48
N THR A 380 -31.80 -33.15 -41.91
CA THR A 380 -31.59 -33.69 -43.28
C THR A 380 -31.98 -35.16 -43.40
N ASN A 381 -31.80 -35.97 -42.34
CA ASN A 381 -32.14 -37.41 -42.34
C ASN A 381 -33.66 -37.69 -42.21
N ALA A 382 -34.48 -36.71 -41.81
CA ALA A 382 -35.94 -36.84 -41.76
C ALA A 382 -36.62 -36.49 -43.11
N ALA A 383 -35.94 -35.75 -44.00
CA ALA A 383 -36.46 -35.38 -45.32
C ALA A 383 -36.17 -36.44 -46.40
N GLU A 384 -35.10 -37.24 -46.26
CA GLU A 384 -34.79 -38.33 -47.21
C GLU A 384 -35.60 -39.62 -46.95
N ALA A 385 -36.22 -39.77 -45.78
CA ALA A 385 -37.04 -40.93 -45.43
C ALA A 385 -38.52 -40.85 -45.90
N MET A 386 -38.96 -39.74 -46.49
CA MET A 386 -40.35 -39.54 -46.97
C MET A 386 -40.49 -39.28 -48.49
N GLY A 387 -39.43 -39.48 -49.28
CA GLY A 387 -39.39 -39.10 -50.69
C GLY A 387 -38.91 -40.18 -51.67
N ALA A 388 -39.35 -41.43 -51.53
CA ALA A 388 -39.02 -42.48 -52.50
C ALA A 388 -40.19 -43.45 -52.75
N THR A 389 -41.27 -42.95 -53.34
CA THR A 389 -42.15 -43.74 -54.20
C THR A 389 -42.09 -43.17 -55.62
N GLY A 390 -41.41 -43.89 -56.51
CA GLY A 390 -41.76 -43.89 -57.93
C GLY A 390 -40.70 -43.45 -58.95
N VAL A 391 -40.39 -44.40 -59.83
CA VAL A 391 -40.21 -44.25 -61.29
C VAL A 391 -38.79 -43.96 -61.84
N THR A 392 -38.12 -45.08 -62.17
CA THR A 392 -37.39 -45.44 -63.41
C THR A 392 -36.57 -44.41 -64.23
N SER A 393 -35.35 -44.84 -64.62
CA SER A 393 -34.70 -44.74 -65.96
C SER A 393 -33.21 -44.36 -65.82
N ALA A 394 -32.27 -45.30 -65.87
CA ALA A 394 -31.56 -45.84 -67.05
C ALA A 394 -30.31 -45.05 -67.49
N ALA A 395 -29.22 -45.81 -67.66
CA ALA A 395 -27.96 -45.50 -68.39
C ALA A 395 -27.05 -44.45 -67.71
N ASP A 396 -25.72 -44.46 -67.81
CA ASP A 396 -24.76 -45.25 -68.57
C ASP A 396 -23.36 -45.07 -67.92
N ALA A 397 -22.45 -45.93 -68.36
CA ALA A 397 -21.03 -46.09 -68.08
C ALA A 397 -20.17 -44.84 -67.84
N GLY A 398 -19.12 -45.04 -67.02
CA GLY A 398 -17.78 -44.98 -67.60
C GLY A 398 -16.73 -44.21 -66.82
N ARG A 399 -15.70 -44.98 -66.41
CA ARG A 399 -14.26 -44.66 -66.50
C ARG A 399 -13.73 -43.50 -65.65
N ASP A 400 -12.88 -43.78 -64.66
CA ASP A 400 -11.48 -44.25 -64.72
C ASP A 400 -10.49 -43.09 -64.59
N GLU A 401 -9.46 -43.40 -63.80
CA GLU A 401 -8.09 -42.91 -63.91
C GLU A 401 -7.72 -41.51 -63.39
N LYS A 402 -6.97 -41.56 -62.27
CA LYS A 402 -5.51 -41.29 -62.20
C LYS A 402 -5.04 -40.04 -61.45
N LEU A 403 -4.18 -40.37 -60.48
CA LEU A 403 -2.83 -39.83 -60.22
C LEU A 403 -2.66 -38.42 -59.63
N SER A 404 -2.17 -38.45 -58.38
CA SER A 404 -0.86 -37.91 -57.98
C SER A 404 -0.59 -36.43 -58.26
N ALA A 405 -0.59 -35.63 -57.19
CA ALA A 405 0.65 -35.20 -56.52
C ALA A 405 0.32 -34.71 -55.10
#